data_AF-K4L3J3-F1
#
_entry.id   AF-K4L3J3-F1
#
_cell.length_a   1.000
_cell.length_b   1.000
_cell.length_c   1.000
_cell.angle_alpha   90.00
_cell.angle_beta   90.00
_cell.angle_gamma   90.00
#
_symmetry.space_group_name_H-M   'P 1'
#
loop_
_entity.id
_entity.type
_entity.pdbx_description
1 polymer ?
#
loop_
_entity_poly.entity_id
_entity_poly.type
_entity_poly.pdbx_seq_one_letter_code
_entity_poly.pdbx_strand_id
1 'polypeptide(L)'
;MNEVMADPFVPYMWYSYFAGVAGLMLATWWLFRKYSELAQFCTVTVGAWLLTPVALSPDHPQMAPAFFVFVLDGIFTDQPIARAAWPLAVVWVAALLVSLLLRLAWNRWRKKKAEAPAAEAN
;
A
#
# COMPACT_ATOMS: atom_id res chain seq x y z
N MET A 1 -13.81 -27.18 -18.27
CA MET A 1 -12.77 -26.72 -19.22
C MET A 1 -12.53 -25.25 -18.88
N ASN A 2 -11.64 -24.92 -17.96
CA ASN A 2 -10.20 -24.95 -18.18
C ASN A 2 -9.45 -25.05 -16.84
N GLU A 3 -9.04 -26.27 -16.47
CA GLU A 3 -7.84 -26.47 -15.66
C GLU A 3 -6.63 -26.20 -16.57
N VAL A 4 -6.47 -24.94 -16.99
CA VAL A 4 -5.23 -24.49 -17.61
C VAL A 4 -4.24 -24.50 -16.47
N MET A 5 -3.40 -25.53 -16.44
CA MET A 5 -2.09 -25.60 -15.79
C MET A 5 -1.84 -24.36 -14.94
N ALA A 6 -2.27 -24.37 -13.67
CA ALA A 6 -1.88 -23.32 -12.74
C ALA A 6 -0.36 -23.39 -12.68
N ASP A 7 0.30 -22.48 -13.39
CA ASP A 7 1.74 -22.48 -13.48
C ASP A 7 2.28 -22.45 -12.05
N PRO A 8 3.05 -23.47 -11.62
CA PRO A 8 3.51 -23.59 -10.25
C PRO A 8 4.33 -22.37 -9.82
N PHE A 9 4.78 -21.53 -10.75
CA PHE A 9 5.55 -20.32 -10.51
C PHE A 9 4.72 -19.09 -10.13
N VAL A 10 3.41 -19.05 -10.38
CA VAL A 10 2.55 -17.87 -10.07
C VAL A 10 2.61 -17.46 -8.60
N PRO A 11 2.55 -18.36 -7.62
CA PRO A 11 2.69 -17.99 -6.20
C PRO A 11 4.06 -17.37 -5.90
N TYR A 12 5.14 -17.88 -6.49
CA TYR A 12 6.50 -17.39 -6.28
C TYR A 12 6.71 -15.98 -6.82
N MET A 13 6.02 -15.62 -7.91
CA MET A 13 6.02 -14.24 -8.43
C MET A 13 5.40 -13.27 -7.43
N TRP A 14 4.27 -13.65 -6.82
CA TRP A 14 3.65 -12.82 -5.79
C TRP A 14 4.50 -12.73 -4.52
N TYR A 15 5.14 -13.83 -4.10
CA TYR A 15 6.05 -13.79 -2.95
C TYR A 15 7.26 -12.88 -3.17
N SER A 16 7.92 -12.97 -4.33
CA SER A 16 9.04 -12.09 -4.65
C SER A 16 8.59 -10.63 -4.77
N TYR A 17 7.40 -10.40 -5.32
CA TYR A 17 6.79 -9.08 -5.37
C TYR A 17 6.55 -8.50 -3.98
N PHE A 18 5.83 -9.21 -3.10
CA PHE A 18 5.58 -8.75 -1.73
C PHE A 18 6.87 -8.54 -0.93
N ALA A 19 7.88 -9.39 -1.14
CA ALA A 19 9.20 -9.21 -0.54
C ALA A 19 9.85 -7.90 -1.03
N GLY A 20 9.77 -7.60 -2.33
CA GLY A 20 10.24 -6.33 -2.90
C GLY A 20 9.49 -5.12 -2.34
N VAL A 21 8.16 -5.19 -2.24
CA VAL A 21 7.33 -4.13 -1.66
C VAL A 21 7.71 -3.89 -0.20
N ALA A 22 7.85 -4.95 0.60
CA ALA A 22 8.27 -4.84 1.99
C ALA A 22 9.67 -4.21 2.11
N GLY A 23 10.61 -4.60 1.24
CA GLY A 23 11.93 -3.98 1.15
C GLY A 23 11.87 -2.49 0.83
N LEU A 24 11.02 -2.09 -0.13
CA LEU A 24 10.86 -0.69 -0.54
C LEU A 24 10.19 0.15 0.57
N MET A 25 9.20 -0.41 1.26
CA MET A 25 8.56 0.21 2.42
C MET A 25 9.57 0.40 3.56
N LEU A 26 10.40 -0.61 3.84
CA LEU A 26 11.44 -0.52 4.88
C LEU A 26 12.53 0.48 4.50
N ALA A 27 12.97 0.50 3.24
CA ALA A 27 13.92 1.49 2.74
C ALA A 27 13.36 2.92 2.83
N THR A 28 12.10 3.10 2.44
CA THR A 28 11.41 4.40 2.54
C THR A 28 11.31 4.86 3.98
N TRP A 29 10.89 3.97 4.88
CA TRP A 29 10.85 4.26 6.31
C TRP A 29 12.23 4.61 6.87
N TRP A 30 13.27 3.88 6.46
CA TRP A 30 14.64 4.13 6.93
C TRP A 30 15.20 5.47 6.46
N LEU A 31 14.91 5.85 5.22
CA LEU A 31 15.32 7.14 4.64
C LEU A 31 14.68 8.32 5.37
N PHE A 32 13.40 8.22 5.72
CA PHE A 32 12.64 9.30 6.32
C PHE A 32 12.50 9.21 7.84
N ARG A 33 13.09 8.21 8.51
CA ARG A 33 12.91 7.94 9.96
C ARG A 33 13.12 9.14 10.88
N LYS A 34 13.92 10.12 10.45
CA LYS A 34 14.16 11.39 11.18
C LYS A 34 12.90 12.26 11.28
N TYR A 35 12.03 12.18 10.28
CA TYR A 35 10.76 12.89 10.20
C TYR A 35 9.62 11.87 10.28
N SER A 36 9.22 11.51 11.51
CA SER A 36 8.27 10.42 11.76
C SER A 36 6.95 10.54 10.97
N GLU A 37 6.46 11.77 10.77
CA GLU A 37 5.23 12.02 10.00
C GLU A 37 5.43 11.76 8.50
N LEU A 38 6.54 12.27 7.96
CA LEU A 38 6.88 12.10 6.55
C LEU A 38 7.22 10.64 6.24
N ALA A 39 7.92 9.96 7.14
CA ALA A 39 8.23 8.53 7.00
C ALA A 39 6.95 7.70 6.89
N GLN A 40 5.96 7.97 7.75
CA GLN A 40 4.69 7.27 7.70
C GLN A 40 3.93 7.60 6.40
N PHE A 41 3.84 8.87 6.03
CA PHE A 41 3.18 9.29 4.79
C PHE A 41 3.79 8.63 3.55
N CYS A 42 5.12 8.67 3.40
CA CYS A 42 5.82 8.08 2.27
C CYS A 42 5.69 6.56 2.25
N THR A 43 5.81 5.90 3.41
CA THR A 43 5.70 4.43 3.50
C THR A 43 4.28 3.95 3.16
N VAL A 44 3.25 4.65 3.64
CA VAL A 44 1.84 4.37 3.31
C VAL A 44 1.56 4.63 1.84
N THR A 45 2.13 5.68 1.26
CA THR A 45 1.99 5.99 -0.17
C THR A 45 2.59 4.88 -1.02
N VAL A 46 3.82 4.44 -0.72
CA VAL A 46 4.48 3.32 -1.39
C VAL A 46 3.61 2.05 -1.26
N GLY A 47 3.17 1.72 -0.05
CA GLY A 47 2.31 0.56 0.19
C GLY A 47 1.02 0.62 -0.62
N ALA A 48 0.30 1.74 -0.59
CA ALA A 48 -0.94 1.89 -1.33
C ALA A 48 -0.73 1.78 -2.85
N TRP A 49 0.34 2.35 -3.38
CA TRP A 49 0.59 2.33 -4.82
C TRP A 49 0.93 0.92 -5.34
N LEU A 50 1.75 0.19 -4.58
CA LEU A 50 2.21 -1.14 -4.98
C LEU A 50 1.25 -2.26 -4.55
N LEU A 51 0.40 -2.08 -3.55
CA LEU A 51 -0.49 -3.14 -3.07
C LEU A 51 -1.93 -3.04 -3.58
N THR A 52 -2.29 -1.99 -4.33
CA THR A 52 -3.63 -1.87 -4.92
C THR A 52 -3.77 -2.81 -6.11
N PRO A 53 -4.60 -3.85 -6.08
CA PRO A 53 -4.78 -4.75 -7.22
C PRO A 53 -5.82 -4.18 -8.21
N VAL A 54 -5.51 -4.26 -9.51
CA VAL A 54 -6.40 -3.93 -10.63
C VAL A 54 -6.28 -5.01 -11.71
N ALA A 55 -7.37 -5.30 -12.41
CA ALA A 55 -7.34 -6.25 -13.53
C ALA A 55 -6.55 -5.68 -14.72
N LEU A 56 -5.71 -6.51 -15.33
CA LEU A 56 -4.84 -6.10 -16.43
C LEU A 56 -5.63 -5.60 -17.63
N SER A 57 -6.71 -6.29 -18.01
CA SER A 57 -7.64 -5.87 -19.07
C SER A 57 -9.00 -6.55 -18.88
N PRO A 58 -10.09 -6.05 -19.49
CA PRO A 58 -11.38 -6.74 -19.47
C PRO A 58 -11.29 -8.20 -19.96
N ASP A 59 -10.44 -8.43 -20.96
CA ASP A 59 -10.22 -9.75 -21.57
C ASP A 59 -9.21 -10.62 -20.79
N HIS A 60 -8.45 -10.02 -19.86
CA HIS A 60 -7.42 -10.68 -19.07
C HIS A 60 -7.61 -10.38 -17.58
N PRO A 61 -8.36 -11.22 -16.85
CA PRO A 61 -8.70 -11.01 -15.43
C PRO A 61 -7.51 -11.26 -14.47
N GLN A 62 -6.29 -11.30 -15.00
CA GLN A 62 -5.09 -11.38 -14.18
C GLN A 62 -4.92 -10.08 -13.40
N MET A 63 -4.72 -10.18 -12.09
CA MET A 63 -4.54 -9.02 -11.24
C MET A 63 -3.09 -8.53 -11.33
N ALA A 64 -2.92 -7.23 -11.54
CA ALA A 64 -1.64 -6.55 -11.49
C ALA A 64 -1.74 -5.37 -10.51
N PRO A 65 -0.61 -4.94 -9.93
CA PRO A 65 -0.59 -3.71 -9.14
C PRO A 65 -1.00 -2.52 -9.99
N ALA A 66 -1.97 -1.73 -9.50
CA ALA A 66 -2.56 -0.61 -10.21
C ALA A 66 -1.54 0.45 -10.62
N PHE A 67 -0.44 0.61 -9.88
CA PHE A 67 0.67 1.47 -10.28
C PHE A 67 1.28 1.06 -11.64
N PHE A 68 1.56 -0.23 -11.87
CA PHE A 68 2.10 -0.67 -13.15
C PHE A 68 1.08 -0.51 -14.27
N VAL A 69 -0.19 -0.84 -14.01
CA VAL A 69 -1.25 -0.66 -15.01
C VAL A 69 -1.41 0.82 -15.36
N PHE A 70 -1.35 1.72 -14.38
CA PHE A 70 -1.38 3.18 -14.60
C PHE A 70 -0.21 3.68 -15.46
N VAL A 71 1.01 3.21 -15.19
CA VAL A 71 2.20 3.59 -15.97
C VAL A 71 2.14 3.02 -17.39
N LEU A 72 1.72 1.76 -17.54
CA LEU A 72 1.65 1.09 -18.83
C LEU A 72 0.54 1.65 -19.71
N ASP A 73 -0.65 1.86 -19.16
CA ASP A 73 -1.75 2.51 -19.87
C ASP A 73 -1.39 3.97 -20.19
N GLY A 74 -0.62 4.65 -19.33
CA GLY A 74 -0.24 6.04 -19.53
C GLY A 74 0.81 6.29 -20.61
N ILE A 75 1.64 5.29 -20.91
CA ILE A 75 2.79 5.45 -21.81
C ILE A 75 2.64 4.59 -23.09
N PHE A 76 2.08 3.39 -22.98
CA PHE A 76 2.21 2.36 -24.02
C PHE A 76 0.87 1.91 -24.62
N THR A 77 -0.27 2.28 -24.04
CA THR A 77 -1.58 1.74 -24.45
C THR A 77 -2.59 2.86 -24.67
N ASP A 78 -3.53 2.68 -25.60
CA ASP A 78 -4.65 3.61 -25.81
C ASP A 78 -5.83 3.37 -24.82
N GLN A 79 -5.61 2.54 -23.80
CA GLN A 79 -6.60 2.26 -22.76
C GLN A 79 -6.81 3.50 -21.87
N PRO A 80 -8.03 3.72 -21.34
CA PRO A 80 -8.28 4.86 -20.48
C PRO A 80 -7.54 4.72 -19.15
N ILE A 81 -6.51 5.57 -18.94
CA ILE A 81 -5.73 5.70 -17.68
C ILE A 81 -6.61 5.74 -16.43
N ALA A 82 -7.79 6.36 -16.53
CA ALA A 82 -8.74 6.51 -15.44
C ALA A 82 -9.12 5.17 -14.77
N ARG A 83 -9.10 4.05 -15.52
CA ARG A 83 -9.43 2.72 -14.98
C ARG A 83 -8.46 2.24 -13.90
N ALA A 84 -7.19 2.65 -14.00
CA ALA A 84 -6.16 2.33 -13.02
C ALA A 84 -5.97 3.48 -12.02
N ALA A 85 -6.08 4.73 -12.48
CA ALA A 85 -5.91 5.90 -11.65
C ALA A 85 -7.00 6.04 -10.57
N TRP A 86 -8.26 5.74 -10.89
CA TRP A 86 -9.36 5.84 -9.93
C TRP A 86 -9.22 4.90 -8.73
N PRO A 87 -9.08 3.56 -8.90
CA PRO A 87 -8.88 2.65 -7.77
C PRO A 87 -7.58 2.98 -7.01
N LEU A 88 -6.50 3.34 -7.71
CA LEU A 88 -5.24 3.77 -7.08
C LEU A 88 -5.45 4.98 -6.16
N ALA A 89 -6.15 6.02 -6.63
CA ALA A 89 -6.41 7.23 -5.86
C ALA A 89 -7.33 6.96 -4.65
N VAL A 90 -8.40 6.18 -4.84
CA VAL A 90 -9.33 5.82 -3.76
C VAL A 90 -8.61 5.04 -2.66
N VAL A 91 -7.84 4.01 -3.02
CA VAL A 91 -7.10 3.21 -2.05
C VAL A 91 -6.01 4.04 -1.38
N TRP A 92 -5.32 4.91 -2.13
CA TRP A 92 -4.30 5.78 -1.56
C TRP A 92 -4.88 6.75 -0.52
N VAL A 93 -5.97 7.45 -0.83
CA VAL A 93 -6.63 8.35 0.13
C VAL A 93 -7.17 7.57 1.33
N ALA A 94 -7.81 6.42 1.11
CA ALA A 94 -8.31 5.58 2.19
C ALA A 94 -7.19 5.09 3.11
N ALA A 95 -6.06 4.63 2.55
CA ALA A 95 -4.90 4.19 3.30
C ALA A 95 -4.30 5.32 4.14
N LEU A 96 -4.21 6.54 3.58
CA LEU A 96 -3.76 7.72 4.32
C LEU A 96 -4.68 8.06 5.49
N LEU A 97 -6.01 8.06 5.27
CA LEU A 97 -7.00 8.29 6.32
C LEU A 97 -6.91 7.25 7.44
N VAL A 98 -6.84 5.97 7.10
CA VAL A 98 -6.68 4.88 8.08
C VAL A 98 -5.38 5.07 8.86
N SER A 99 -4.28 5.40 8.18
CA SER A 99 -2.99 5.62 8.83
C SER A 99 -3.03 6.80 9.82
N LEU A 100 -3.77 7.87 9.48
CA LEU A 100 -3.96 9.03 10.34
C LEU A 100 -4.80 8.67 11.57
N LEU A 101 -5.89 7.93 11.39
CA LEU A 101 -6.76 7.47 12.48
C LEU A 101 -5.99 6.55 13.45
N LEU A 102 -5.21 5.61 12.92
CA LEU A 102 -4.36 4.73 13.73
C LEU A 102 -3.33 5.52 14.54
N ARG A 103 -2.68 6.51 13.92
CA ARG A 103 -1.71 7.38 14.60
C ARG A 103 -2.37 8.20 15.71
N LEU A 104 -3.56 8.75 15.47
CA LEU A 104 -4.31 9.51 16.48
C LEU A 104 -4.76 8.61 17.64
N ALA A 105 -5.26 7.41 17.35
CA ALA A 105 -5.63 6.42 18.35
C ALA A 105 -4.42 6.02 19.20
N TRP A 106 -3.28 5.73 18.57
CA TRP A 106 -2.02 5.38 19.24
C TRP A 106 -1.53 6.49 20.17
N ASN A 107 -1.56 7.74 19.70
CA ASN A 107 -1.16 8.89 20.51
C ASN A 107 -2.09 9.10 21.70
N ARG A 108 -3.41 8.92 21.52
CA ARG A 108 -4.39 9.00 22.63
C ARG A 108 -4.14 7.90 23.67
N TRP A 109 -3.88 6.67 23.23
CA TRP A 109 -3.59 5.55 24.14
C TRP A 109 -2.30 5.75 24.93
N ARG A 110 -1.24 6.27 24.29
CA ARG A 110 0.02 6.59 24.97
C ARG A 110 -0.15 7.68 26.03
N LYS A 111 -0.94 8.73 25.77
CA LYS A 111 -1.22 9.80 26.75
C LYS A 111 -1.96 9.27 27.97
N LYS A 112 -3.03 8.48 27.78
CA LYS A 112 -3.74 7.82 28.89
C LYS A 112 -2.84 6.96 29.77
N LYS A 113 -1.92 6.21 29.15
CA LYS A 113 -0.95 5.37 29.88
C LYS A 113 0.10 6.18 30.65
N ALA A 114 0.42 7.40 30.21
CA ALA A 114 1.34 8.30 30.91
C ALA A 114 0.67 9.04 32.07
N GLU A 115 -0.65 9.27 32.00
CA GLU A 115 -1.44 9.92 33.06
C GLU A 115 -1.78 8.95 34.22
N ALA A 116 -1.98 7.66 33.94
CA ALA A 116 -2.22 6.63 34.96
C ALA A 116 -1.15 6.55 36.08
N PRO A 117 0.17 6.49 35.80
CA PRO A 117 1.20 6.46 36.83
C PRO A 117 1.38 7.79 37.60
N ALA A 118 0.86 8.91 37.09
CA ALA A 118 0.89 10.20 37.78
C ALA A 118 -0.26 10.36 38.79
N ALA A 119 -1.35 9.60 38.60
CA ALA A 119 -2.51 9.60 39.51
C ALA A 119 -2.30 8.69 40.75
N GLU A 120 -1.41 7.70 40.68
CA GLU A 120 -1.09 6.78 41.79
C GLU A 120 0.03 7.30 42.71
N ALA A 121 0.68 8.42 42.36
CA ALA A 121 1.78 9.03 43.11
C ALA A 121 1.38 10.25 43.95
N ASN A 122 0.08 10.57 44.05
CA ASN A 122 -0.49 11.65 44.86
C ASN A 122 -1.41 11.10 45.96
#